data_AF-A0A1B4Y8T9-F1
#
_entry.id   AF-A0A1B4Y8T9-F1
#
_cell.length_a   1.000
_cell.length_b   1.000
_cell.length_c   1.000
_cell.angle_alpha   90.00
_cell.angle_beta   90.00
_cell.angle_gamma   90.00
#
_symmetry.space_group_name_H-M   'P 1'
#
loop_
_entity.id
_entity.type
_entity.pdbx_description
1 polymer ?
#
loop_
_entity_poly.entity_id
_entity_poly.type
_entity_poly.pdbx_seq_one_letter_code
_entity_poly.pdbx_strand_id
1 'polypeptide(L)'
;MVLTLSQVQAWSTEHLIEAATYWSKTADQWEDVFLQMRNQSHTLVWEGAGGDALRQRTGADLAIVSTKADELRQASKIARDGAGTIGIAQRRVLHAVEDTHNAGFTVGEDFSVTDIRTSRSSAEQAARQAQAQALATDIRQRAVEPLPPPAPGRLPPLTPGEMATPRLPAPPPQPPIRGGADLAPAEPPPVVRTPMEPPARLGGPIAGGPVPPESIPHPVQPPHSHHGPPVLGKDEIPDLGEFNPG
;
A
#
# COMPACT_ATOMS: atom_id res chain seq x y z
N MET A 1 -4.53 4.47 -33.67
CA MET A 1 -3.43 5.27 -33.08
C MET A 1 -2.14 4.53 -33.40
N VAL A 2 -1.17 5.19 -34.03
CA VAL A 2 0.14 4.58 -34.35
C VAL A 2 1.11 5.00 -33.25
N LEU A 3 1.94 4.06 -32.78
CA LEU A 3 2.97 4.32 -31.76
C LEU A 3 4.08 5.21 -32.35
N THR A 4 4.53 6.24 -31.63
CA THR A 4 5.64 7.11 -32.05
C THR A 4 6.86 6.99 -31.13
N LEU A 5 8.03 7.43 -31.61
CA LEU A 5 9.26 7.44 -30.84
C LEU A 5 9.12 8.26 -29.54
N SER A 6 8.55 9.46 -29.63
CA SER A 6 8.28 10.29 -28.46
C SER A 6 7.34 9.61 -27.46
N GLN A 7 6.35 8.84 -27.93
CA GLN A 7 5.47 8.07 -27.05
C GLN A 7 6.24 6.97 -26.32
N VAL A 8 7.12 6.23 -27.00
CA VAL A 8 7.96 5.20 -26.36
C VAL A 8 8.89 5.82 -25.32
N GLN A 9 9.48 6.99 -25.59
CA GLN A 9 10.32 7.70 -24.62
C GLN A 9 9.51 8.15 -23.39
N ALA A 10 8.25 8.53 -23.58
CA ALA A 10 7.36 8.94 -22.50
C ALA A 10 6.72 7.78 -21.72
N TRP A 11 6.93 6.51 -22.12
CA TRP A 11 6.43 5.37 -21.35
C TRP A 11 7.00 5.41 -19.93
N SER A 12 6.12 5.57 -18.94
CA SER A 12 6.44 5.53 -17.53
C SER A 12 5.83 4.29 -16.89
N THR A 13 6.62 3.61 -16.06
CA THR A 13 6.20 2.46 -15.25
C THR A 13 6.03 2.81 -13.77
N GLU A 14 6.26 4.08 -13.41
CA GLU A 14 6.24 4.57 -12.03
C GLU A 14 4.90 4.30 -11.34
N HIS A 15 3.79 4.60 -12.02
CA HIS A 15 2.44 4.34 -11.51
C HIS A 15 2.19 2.85 -11.16
N LEU A 16 2.77 1.91 -11.91
CA LEU A 16 2.66 0.47 -11.61
C LEU A 16 3.49 0.09 -10.38
N ILE A 17 4.68 0.68 -10.22
CA ILE A 17 5.54 0.45 -9.05
C ILE A 17 4.93 1.05 -7.79
N GLU A 18 4.33 2.24 -7.90
CA GLU A 18 3.57 2.89 -6.83
C GLU A 18 2.36 2.04 -6.42
N ALA A 19 1.54 1.62 -7.38
CA ALA A 19 0.40 0.75 -7.13
C ALA A 19 0.82 -0.57 -6.47
N ALA A 20 1.88 -1.21 -6.96
CA ALA A 20 2.40 -2.43 -6.37
C ALA A 20 2.85 -2.23 -4.91
N THR A 21 3.50 -1.11 -4.62
CA THR A 21 3.96 -0.77 -3.26
C THR A 21 2.77 -0.51 -2.35
N TYR A 22 1.77 0.22 -2.83
CA TYR A 22 0.54 0.49 -2.11
C TYR A 22 -0.23 -0.79 -1.75
N TRP A 23 -0.43 -1.70 -2.70
CA TRP A 23 -1.15 -2.95 -2.46
C TRP A 23 -0.42 -3.87 -1.47
N SER A 24 0.91 -3.98 -1.58
CA SER A 24 1.72 -4.75 -0.62
C SER A 24 1.58 -4.19 0.79
N LYS A 25 1.73 -2.87 0.94
CA LYS A 25 1.60 -2.20 2.24
C LYS A 25 0.20 -2.36 2.84
N THR A 26 -0.84 -2.29 2.00
CA THR A 26 -2.23 -2.48 2.42
C THR A 26 -2.47 -3.90 2.92
N ALA A 27 -1.93 -4.91 2.21
CA ALA A 27 -2.01 -6.31 2.62
C ALA A 27 -1.41 -6.53 4.02
N ASP A 28 -0.19 -6.02 4.23
CA ASP A 28 0.52 -6.17 5.50
C ASP A 28 -0.22 -5.47 6.66
N GLN A 29 -0.72 -4.25 6.43
CA GLN A 29 -1.52 -3.53 7.43
C GLN A 29 -2.82 -4.25 7.80
N TRP A 30 -3.51 -4.86 6.83
CA TRP A 30 -4.73 -5.59 7.09
C TRP A 30 -4.46 -6.85 7.92
N GLU A 31 -3.43 -7.62 7.59
CA GLU A 31 -3.08 -8.80 8.39
C GLU A 31 -2.65 -8.44 9.79
N ASP A 32 -1.80 -7.41 9.96
CA ASP A 32 -1.32 -6.97 11.27
C ASP A 32 -2.48 -6.61 12.21
N VAL A 33 -3.42 -5.79 11.74
CA VAL A 33 -4.56 -5.34 12.55
C VAL A 33 -5.47 -6.50 12.93
N PHE A 34 -5.78 -7.40 11.99
CA PHE A 34 -6.68 -8.53 12.27
C PHE A 34 -6.00 -9.63 13.10
N LEU A 35 -4.69 -9.84 12.93
CA LEU A 35 -3.91 -10.72 13.77
C LEU A 35 -3.83 -10.18 15.20
N GLN A 36 -3.64 -8.87 15.37
CA GLN A 36 -3.66 -8.22 16.67
C GLN A 36 -5.03 -8.41 17.35
N MET A 37 -6.13 -8.16 16.65
CA MET A 37 -7.49 -8.35 17.18
C MET A 37 -7.74 -9.80 17.62
N ARG A 38 -7.30 -10.78 16.81
CA ARG A 38 -7.38 -12.20 17.14
C ARG A 38 -6.52 -12.54 18.35
N ASN A 39 -5.31 -12.02 18.45
CA ASN A 39 -4.46 -12.31 19.60
C ASN A 39 -5.01 -11.69 20.89
N GLN A 40 -5.53 -10.46 20.81
CA GLN A 40 -6.19 -9.79 21.94
C GLN A 40 -7.40 -10.59 22.45
N SER A 41 -8.21 -11.20 21.57
CA SER A 41 -9.35 -12.03 22.00
C SER A 41 -8.94 -13.26 22.81
N HIS A 42 -7.72 -13.77 22.62
CA HIS A 42 -7.15 -14.86 23.40
C HIS A 42 -6.48 -14.39 24.71
N THR A 43 -6.11 -13.12 24.83
CA THR A 43 -5.52 -12.57 26.07
C THR A 43 -6.57 -12.18 27.11
N LEU A 44 -7.82 -11.95 26.69
CA LEU A 44 -8.91 -11.62 27.59
C LEU A 44 -9.37 -12.85 28.36
N VAL A 45 -9.38 -12.77 29.70
CA VAL A 45 -9.95 -13.80 30.59
C VAL A 45 -11.48 -13.67 30.59
N TRP A 46 -12.08 -13.97 29.44
CA TRP A 46 -13.52 -14.07 29.27
C TRP A 46 -13.89 -15.51 28.96
N GLU A 47 -14.37 -16.20 30.00
CA GLU A 47 -14.80 -17.59 29.94
C GLU A 47 -16.28 -17.71 29.58
N GLY A 48 -16.63 -18.83 28.94
CA GLY A 48 -17.99 -19.16 28.52
C GLY A 48 -18.32 -18.70 27.10
N ALA A 49 -19.57 -18.94 26.70
CA ALA A 49 -20.02 -18.87 25.32
C ALA A 49 -19.74 -17.54 24.60
N GLY A 50 -19.75 -16.41 25.32
CA GLY A 50 -19.42 -15.09 24.76
C GLY A 50 -17.95 -14.95 24.35
N GLY A 51 -17.02 -15.41 25.20
CA GLY A 51 -15.60 -15.42 24.89
C GLY A 51 -15.26 -16.38 23.75
N ASP A 52 -15.90 -17.55 23.72
CA ASP A 52 -15.75 -18.51 22.63
C ASP A 52 -16.25 -17.95 21.30
N ALA A 53 -17.41 -17.27 21.30
CA ALA A 53 -17.95 -16.60 20.12
C ALA A 53 -17.02 -15.48 19.62
N LEU A 54 -16.41 -14.69 20.52
CA LEU A 54 -15.42 -13.67 20.16
C LEU A 54 -14.18 -14.29 19.50
N ARG A 55 -13.61 -15.35 20.10
CA ARG A 55 -12.44 -16.05 19.55
C ARG A 55 -12.74 -16.68 18.20
N GLN A 56 -13.90 -17.32 18.04
CA GLN A 56 -14.34 -17.86 16.75
C GLN A 56 -14.50 -16.78 15.69
N ARG A 57 -15.16 -15.66 16.04
CA ARG A 57 -15.38 -14.56 15.09
C ARG A 57 -14.08 -13.91 14.64
N THR A 58 -13.20 -13.56 15.59
CA THR A 58 -11.91 -12.94 15.26
C THR A 58 -11.02 -13.87 14.42
N GLY A 59 -11.09 -15.19 14.64
CA GLY A 59 -10.43 -16.18 13.77
C GLY A 59 -11.03 -16.25 12.36
N ALA A 60 -12.36 -16.24 12.23
CA ALA A 60 -13.03 -16.24 10.93
C ALA A 60 -12.76 -14.96 10.14
N ASP A 61 -12.78 -13.80 10.81
CA ASP A 61 -12.49 -12.51 10.20
C ASP A 61 -11.03 -12.45 9.71
N LEU A 62 -10.07 -12.95 10.51
CA LEU A 62 -8.67 -13.05 10.10
C LEU A 62 -8.51 -13.92 8.84
N ALA A 63 -9.16 -15.09 8.77
CA ALA A 63 -9.08 -15.97 7.61
C ALA A 63 -9.59 -15.29 6.32
N ILE A 64 -10.68 -14.53 6.40
CA ILE A 64 -11.22 -13.76 5.27
C ILE A 64 -10.25 -12.67 4.84
N VAL A 65 -9.66 -11.95 5.80
CA VAL A 65 -8.73 -10.85 5.52
C VAL A 65 -7.42 -11.35 4.93
N SER A 66 -6.85 -12.43 5.44
CA SER A 66 -5.64 -13.04 4.87
C SER A 66 -5.85 -13.43 3.41
N THR A 67 -7.00 -14.03 3.07
CA THR A 67 -7.33 -14.35 1.66
C THR A 67 -7.31 -13.10 0.77
N LYS A 68 -7.82 -11.97 1.26
CA LYS A 68 -7.83 -10.70 0.52
C LYS A 68 -6.44 -10.05 0.46
N ALA A 69 -5.66 -10.14 1.54
CA ALA A 69 -4.29 -9.69 1.57
C ALA A 69 -3.44 -10.44 0.52
N ASP A 70 -3.68 -11.74 0.35
CA ASP A 70 -3.05 -12.54 -0.71
C ASP A 70 -3.45 -12.07 -2.12
N GLU A 71 -4.72 -11.72 -2.35
CA GLU A 71 -5.15 -11.10 -3.62
C GLU A 71 -4.39 -9.78 -3.89
N LEU A 72 -4.19 -8.94 -2.87
CA LEU A 72 -3.42 -7.70 -2.99
C LEU A 72 -1.94 -7.94 -3.28
N ARG A 73 -1.33 -8.94 -2.64
CA ARG A 73 0.06 -9.35 -2.93
C ARG A 73 0.19 -9.88 -4.35
N GLN A 74 -0.79 -10.64 -4.83
CA GLN A 74 -0.82 -11.10 -6.22
C GLN A 74 -0.92 -9.91 -7.20
N ALA A 75 -1.79 -8.94 -6.92
CA ALA A 75 -1.88 -7.72 -7.73
C ALA A 75 -0.55 -6.95 -7.75
N SER A 76 0.11 -6.81 -6.59
CA SER A 76 1.44 -6.17 -6.48
C SER A 76 2.49 -6.86 -7.33
N LYS A 77 2.51 -8.19 -7.32
CA LYS A 77 3.40 -8.98 -8.16
C LYS A 77 3.13 -8.73 -9.65
N ILE A 78 1.86 -8.78 -10.07
CA ILE A 78 1.48 -8.55 -11.47
C ILE A 78 1.90 -7.15 -11.95
N ALA A 79 1.69 -6.11 -11.12
CA ALA A 79 2.09 -4.76 -11.47
C ALA A 79 3.62 -4.61 -11.58
N ARG A 80 4.41 -5.21 -10.67
CA ARG A 80 5.88 -5.21 -10.77
C ARG A 80 6.38 -5.96 -12.00
N ASP A 81 5.80 -7.12 -12.29
CA ASP A 81 6.14 -7.91 -13.47
C ASP A 81 5.80 -7.13 -14.76
N GLY A 82 4.63 -6.49 -14.81
CA GLY A 82 4.21 -5.62 -15.92
C GLY A 82 5.13 -4.42 -16.12
N ALA A 83 5.47 -3.72 -15.03
CA ALA A 83 6.43 -2.61 -15.04
C ALA A 83 7.81 -3.04 -15.57
N GLY A 84 8.32 -4.18 -15.10
CA GLY A 84 9.59 -4.73 -15.58
C GLY A 84 9.55 -5.03 -17.08
N THR A 85 8.45 -5.63 -17.55
CA THR A 85 8.28 -6.03 -18.94
C THR A 85 8.19 -4.80 -19.87
N ILE A 86 7.40 -3.78 -19.51
CA ILE A 86 7.31 -2.50 -20.25
C ILE A 86 8.67 -1.80 -20.28
N GLY A 87 9.38 -1.74 -19.13
CA GLY A 87 10.69 -1.11 -19.06
C GLY A 87 11.74 -1.83 -19.91
N ILE A 88 11.69 -3.16 -20.03
CA ILE A 88 12.56 -3.93 -20.93
C ILE A 88 12.24 -3.61 -22.39
N ALA A 89 10.95 -3.59 -22.77
CA ALA A 89 10.55 -3.27 -24.14
C ALA A 89 10.96 -1.85 -24.55
N GLN A 90 10.75 -0.87 -23.68
CA GLN A 90 11.19 0.50 -23.89
C GLN A 90 12.70 0.57 -24.13
N ARG A 91 13.52 -0.03 -23.23
CA ARG A 91 14.98 -0.04 -23.39
C ARG A 91 15.40 -0.72 -24.69
N ARG A 92 14.78 -1.83 -25.10
CA ARG A 92 15.12 -2.51 -26.36
C ARG A 92 14.93 -1.61 -27.58
N VAL A 93 13.84 -0.83 -27.61
CA VAL A 93 13.59 0.13 -28.70
C VAL A 93 14.61 1.27 -28.65
N LEU A 94 14.84 1.86 -27.48
CA LEU A 94 15.77 2.98 -27.32
C LEU A 94 17.21 2.58 -27.65
N HIS A 95 17.65 1.38 -27.27
CA HIS A 95 18.96 0.85 -27.67
C HIS A 95 19.06 0.65 -29.19
N ALA A 96 18.03 0.13 -29.85
CA ALA A 96 18.04 -0.02 -31.30
C ALA A 96 18.09 1.32 -32.05
N VAL A 97 17.43 2.36 -31.50
CA VAL A 97 17.51 3.74 -31.99
C VAL A 97 18.93 4.29 -31.83
N GLU A 98 19.53 4.10 -30.66
CA GLU A 98 20.89 4.53 -30.36
C GLU A 98 21.93 3.81 -31.26
N ASP A 99 21.80 2.50 -31.45
CA ASP A 99 22.64 1.72 -32.36
C ASP A 99 22.53 2.23 -33.80
N THR A 100 21.32 2.63 -34.23
CA THR A 100 21.06 3.22 -35.54
C THR A 100 21.71 4.59 -35.69
N HIS A 101 21.68 5.41 -34.63
CA HIS A 101 22.39 6.68 -34.58
C HIS A 101 23.91 6.49 -34.69
N ASN A 102 24.46 5.53 -33.95
CA ASN A 102 25.88 5.18 -33.99
C ASN A 102 26.31 4.62 -35.37
N ALA A 103 25.41 3.97 -36.11
CA ALA A 103 25.63 3.54 -37.49
C ALA A 103 25.60 4.69 -38.53
N GLY A 104 25.36 5.93 -38.09
CA GLY A 104 25.30 7.12 -38.93
C GLY A 104 23.98 7.26 -39.67
N PHE A 105 22.87 6.91 -39.01
CA PHE A 105 21.52 7.18 -39.48
C PHE A 105 20.75 7.98 -38.44
N THR A 106 19.64 8.62 -38.81
CA THR A 106 18.71 9.27 -37.87
C THR A 106 17.37 8.54 -37.91
N VAL A 107 16.70 8.44 -36.75
CA VAL A 107 15.38 7.83 -36.64
C VAL A 107 14.29 8.90 -36.50
N GLY A 108 13.22 8.79 -37.27
CA GLY A 108 12.04 9.67 -37.21
C GLY A 108 10.98 9.21 -36.20
N GLU A 109 9.95 10.03 -35.98
CA GLU A 109 8.84 9.73 -35.05
C GLU A 109 8.08 8.45 -35.40
N ASP A 110 8.02 8.09 -36.69
CA ASP A 110 7.39 6.89 -37.22
C ASP A 110 8.33 5.67 -37.29
N PHE A 111 9.51 5.78 -36.67
CA PHE A 111 10.60 4.80 -36.76
C PHE A 111 11.18 4.63 -38.18
N SER A 112 10.96 5.61 -39.06
CA SER A 112 11.70 5.68 -40.32
C SER A 112 13.18 5.97 -40.06
N VAL A 113 14.07 5.42 -40.90
CA VAL A 113 15.52 5.59 -40.76
C VAL A 113 16.04 6.31 -41.99
N THR A 114 16.77 7.41 -41.77
CA THR A 114 17.35 8.25 -42.83
C THR A 114 18.87 8.30 -42.69
N ASP A 115 19.59 8.12 -43.80
CA ASP A 115 21.05 8.24 -43.79
C ASP A 115 21.48 9.71 -43.66
N ILE A 116 22.38 9.99 -42.73
CA ILE A 116 22.97 11.33 -42.56
C ILE A 116 24.29 11.48 -43.32
N ARG A 117 24.81 10.39 -43.90
CA ARG A 117 26.04 10.40 -44.70
C ARG A 117 25.76 10.71 -46.16
N THR A 118 26.65 11.50 -46.76
CA THR A 118 26.66 11.71 -48.21
C THR A 118 27.41 10.57 -48.89
N SER A 119 26.71 9.77 -49.68
CA SER A 119 27.30 8.68 -50.48
C SER A 119 28.05 9.24 -51.69
N ARG A 120 29.17 8.61 -52.09
CA ARG A 120 29.99 9.08 -53.22
C ARG A 120 29.65 8.37 -54.53
N SER A 121 28.87 7.29 -54.47
CA SER A 121 28.39 6.53 -55.62
C SER A 121 26.93 6.08 -55.47
N SER A 122 26.27 5.79 -56.58
CA SER A 122 24.91 5.24 -56.59
C SER A 122 24.83 3.85 -55.95
N ALA A 123 25.87 3.02 -56.11
CA ALA A 123 25.95 1.70 -55.51
C ALA A 123 26.03 1.77 -53.97
N GLU A 124 26.83 2.69 -53.42
CA GLU A 124 26.89 2.94 -51.98
C GLU A 124 25.56 3.46 -51.45
N GLN A 125 24.91 4.38 -52.17
CA GLN A 125 23.62 4.93 -51.77
C GLN A 125 22.54 3.84 -51.72
N ALA A 126 22.50 2.95 -52.71
CA ALA A 126 21.58 1.81 -52.72
C ALA A 126 21.83 0.85 -51.55
N ALA A 127 23.10 0.56 -51.24
CA ALA A 127 23.46 -0.31 -50.11
C ALA A 127 23.06 0.31 -48.76
N ARG A 128 23.30 1.62 -48.57
CA ARG A 128 22.90 2.35 -47.35
C ARG A 128 21.38 2.47 -47.21
N GLN A 129 20.66 2.63 -48.33
CA GLN A 129 19.20 2.64 -48.31
C GLN A 129 18.63 1.27 -47.91
N ALA A 130 19.23 0.16 -48.39
CA ALA A 130 18.85 -1.18 -47.95
C ALA A 130 19.12 -1.40 -46.45
N GLN A 131 20.25 -0.90 -45.93
CA GLN A 131 20.54 -0.92 -44.49
C GLN A 131 19.52 -0.12 -43.67
N ALA A 132 19.16 1.08 -44.11
CA ALA A 132 18.16 1.91 -43.44
C ALA A 132 16.80 1.20 -43.37
N GLN A 133 16.37 0.55 -44.46
CA GLN A 133 15.11 -0.20 -44.49
C GLN A 133 15.12 -1.41 -43.54
N ALA A 134 16.26 -2.11 -43.45
CA ALA A 134 16.42 -3.23 -42.52
C ALA A 134 16.34 -2.76 -41.05
N LEU A 135 17.06 -1.68 -40.70
CA LEU A 135 17.04 -1.08 -39.37
C LEU A 135 15.64 -0.55 -39.00
N ALA A 136 14.97 0.15 -39.93
CA ALA A 136 13.61 0.64 -39.72
C ALA A 136 12.61 -0.51 -39.49
N THR A 137 12.84 -1.67 -40.09
CA THR A 137 12.00 -2.86 -39.88
C THR A 137 12.27 -3.50 -38.53
N ASP A 138 13.53 -3.65 -38.14
CA ASP A 138 13.93 -4.18 -36.83
C ASP A 138 13.40 -3.31 -35.68
N ILE A 139 13.55 -1.99 -35.75
CA ILE A 139 13.03 -1.07 -34.72
C ILE A 139 11.50 -1.20 -34.59
N ARG A 140 10.78 -1.22 -35.72
CA ARG A 140 9.32 -1.37 -35.72
C ARG A 140 8.88 -2.73 -35.17
N GLN A 141 9.60 -3.79 -35.45
CA GLN A 141 9.32 -5.12 -34.87
C GLN A 141 9.48 -5.08 -33.35
N ARG A 142 10.58 -4.52 -32.84
CA ARG A 142 10.79 -4.38 -31.39
C ARG A 142 9.75 -3.50 -30.70
N ALA A 143 9.22 -2.50 -31.42
CA ALA A 143 8.19 -1.59 -30.90
C ALA A 143 6.80 -2.24 -30.80
N VAL A 144 6.51 -3.27 -31.60
CA VAL A 144 5.19 -3.94 -31.67
C VAL A 144 5.23 -5.37 -31.12
N GLU A 145 6.42 -5.89 -30.81
CA GLU A 145 6.60 -7.22 -30.21
C GLU A 145 5.69 -7.37 -28.99
N PRO A 146 4.76 -8.32 -29.00
CA PRO A 146 3.81 -8.48 -27.92
C PRO A 146 4.55 -8.81 -26.63
N LEU A 147 4.38 -7.95 -25.64
CA LEU A 147 4.79 -8.21 -24.27
C LEU A 147 4.02 -9.46 -23.79
N PRO A 148 4.68 -10.41 -23.10
CA PRO A 148 3.99 -11.56 -22.53
C PRO A 148 2.82 -11.07 -21.66
N PRO A 149 1.61 -11.65 -21.82
CA PRO A 149 0.46 -11.18 -21.06
C PRO A 149 0.73 -11.32 -19.56
N PRO A 150 0.25 -10.38 -18.73
CA PRO A 150 0.26 -10.58 -17.28
C PRO A 150 -0.46 -11.89 -16.97
N ALA A 151 0.08 -12.67 -16.02
CA ALA A 151 -0.55 -13.93 -15.62
C ALA A 151 -2.03 -13.67 -15.27
N PRO A 152 -2.98 -14.49 -15.76
CA PRO A 152 -4.39 -14.25 -15.55
C PRO A 152 -4.71 -14.30 -14.05
N GLY A 153 -4.96 -13.13 -13.49
CA GLY A 153 -5.42 -12.89 -12.12
C GLY A 153 -6.26 -11.62 -12.17
N ARG A 154 -7.44 -11.66 -11.56
CA ARG A 154 -8.38 -10.54 -11.53
C ARG A 154 -7.66 -9.31 -10.98
N LEU A 155 -7.41 -8.31 -11.82
CA LEU A 155 -6.84 -7.05 -11.37
C LEU A 155 -7.91 -6.35 -10.51
N PRO A 156 -7.63 -5.99 -9.25
CA PRO A 156 -8.47 -5.06 -8.52
C PRO A 156 -8.50 -3.71 -9.27
N PRO A 157 -9.49 -2.84 -9.02
CA PRO A 157 -9.52 -1.51 -9.63
C PRO A 157 -8.15 -0.82 -9.45
N LEU A 158 -7.61 -0.35 -10.56
CA LEU A 158 -6.24 0.17 -10.68
C LEU A 158 -6.06 1.53 -9.99
N THR A 159 -7.12 2.09 -9.42
CA THR A 159 -7.16 3.42 -8.79
C THR A 159 -6.72 3.32 -7.32
N PRO A 160 -5.59 3.96 -6.94
CA PRO A 160 -5.16 4.05 -5.55
C PRO A 160 -6.22 4.81 -4.73
N GLY A 161 -7.05 4.08 -3.99
CA GLY A 161 -8.08 4.65 -3.10
C GLY A 161 -9.50 4.08 -3.28
N GLU A 162 -9.79 3.38 -4.39
CA GLU A 162 -11.12 2.77 -4.62
C GLU A 162 -11.22 1.32 -4.14
N MET A 163 -10.18 0.77 -3.51
CA MET A 163 -10.25 -0.57 -2.94
C MET A 163 -11.13 -0.56 -1.69
N ALA A 164 -12.35 -1.06 -1.85
CA ALA A 164 -13.29 -1.23 -0.76
C ALA A 164 -12.67 -2.04 0.38
N THR A 165 -12.83 -1.55 1.61
CA THR A 165 -12.53 -2.32 2.82
C THR A 165 -13.23 -3.68 2.79
N PRO A 166 -12.59 -4.76 3.25
CA PRO A 166 -13.22 -6.08 3.33
C PRO A 166 -14.57 -6.00 4.03
N ARG A 167 -15.66 -6.30 3.30
CA ARG A 167 -16.97 -6.44 3.94
C ARG A 167 -17.01 -7.78 4.65
N LEU A 168 -16.93 -7.74 5.98
CA LEU A 168 -17.10 -8.92 6.82
C LEU A 168 -18.57 -9.34 6.84
N PRO A 169 -18.87 -10.65 6.88
CA PRO A 169 -20.23 -11.13 7.08
C PRO A 169 -20.78 -10.66 8.43
N ALA A 170 -22.10 -10.46 8.50
CA ALA A 170 -22.76 -10.14 9.76
C ALA A 170 -22.52 -11.27 10.78
N PRO A 171 -22.35 -10.96 12.07
CA PRO A 171 -22.18 -11.99 13.09
C PRO A 171 -23.38 -12.95 13.06
N PRO A 172 -23.16 -14.26 13.26
CA PRO A 172 -24.27 -15.20 13.41
C PRO A 172 -25.18 -14.74 14.56
N PRO A 173 -26.50 -15.00 14.49
CA PRO A 173 -27.40 -14.70 15.59
C PRO A 173 -26.86 -15.35 16.86
N GLN A 174 -26.62 -14.53 17.88
CA GLN A 174 -26.14 -15.00 19.17
C GLN A 174 -27.14 -16.05 19.68
N PRO A 175 -26.70 -17.22 20.15
CA PRO A 175 -27.61 -18.09 20.89
C PRO A 175 -28.19 -17.26 22.03
N PRO A 176 -29.50 -17.38 22.32
CA PRO A 176 -30.08 -16.68 23.46
C PRO A 176 -29.22 -16.99 24.67
N ILE A 177 -28.82 -15.97 25.41
CA ILE A 177 -28.21 -16.14 26.72
C ILE A 177 -29.20 -17.01 27.50
N ARG A 178 -28.91 -18.31 27.58
CA ARG A 178 -29.69 -19.23 28.37
C ARG A 178 -29.33 -18.84 29.79
N GLY A 179 -30.20 -18.02 30.39
CA GLY A 179 -30.10 -17.68 31.80
C GLY A 179 -29.88 -18.97 32.55
N GLY A 180 -28.70 -19.09 33.17
CA GLY A 180 -28.46 -20.13 34.14
C GLY A 180 -29.52 -19.94 35.22
N ALA A 181 -30.45 -20.89 35.30
CA ALA A 181 -31.23 -21.08 36.51
C ALA A 181 -30.23 -21.37 37.64
N ASP A 182 -30.45 -20.69 38.76
CA ASP A 182 -29.70 -20.73 40.03
C ASP A 182 -28.31 -20.08 40.07
N LEU A 183 -28.29 -18.74 40.11
CA LEU A 183 -27.46 -18.03 41.07
C LEU A 183 -28.36 -17.05 41.82
N ALA A 184 -28.54 -17.28 43.13
CA ALA A 184 -29.17 -16.36 44.05
C ALA A 184 -28.54 -14.95 43.94
N PRO A 185 -29.25 -13.86 44.30
CA PRO A 185 -28.70 -12.51 44.20
C PRO A 185 -27.43 -12.42 45.07
N ALA A 186 -26.28 -12.24 44.43
CA ALA A 186 -25.06 -11.88 45.13
C ALA A 186 -25.25 -10.47 45.71
N GLU A 187 -25.21 -10.36 47.04
CA GLU A 187 -25.17 -9.09 47.76
C GLU A 187 -24.03 -8.22 47.20
N PRO A 188 -24.23 -6.90 47.01
CA PRO A 188 -23.13 -5.99 46.73
C PRO A 188 -22.15 -5.99 47.93
N PRO A 189 -20.82 -5.89 47.72
CA PRO A 189 -19.87 -5.83 48.82
C PRO A 189 -20.18 -4.61 49.72
N PRO A 190 -19.97 -4.72 51.05
CA PRO A 190 -20.31 -3.64 51.97
C PRO A 190 -19.48 -2.39 51.68
N VAL A 191 -20.17 -1.27 51.41
CA VAL A 191 -19.56 0.06 51.35
C VAL A 191 -19.11 0.45 52.76
N VAL A 192 -17.80 0.49 52.99
CA VAL A 192 -17.22 1.16 54.16
C VAL A 192 -17.45 2.66 54.01
N ARG A 193 -18.39 3.20 54.79
CA ARG A 193 -18.67 4.64 54.88
C ARG A 193 -17.57 5.33 55.68
N THR A 194 -16.73 6.12 55.03
CA THR A 194 -16.00 7.18 55.72
C THR A 194 -16.96 8.34 56.02
N PRO A 195 -17.02 8.88 57.26
CA PRO A 195 -17.89 10.01 57.57
C PRO A 195 -17.46 11.31 56.86
N MET A 196 -18.43 11.96 56.21
CA MET A 196 -18.33 13.29 55.60
C MET A 196 -18.39 14.41 56.64
N GLU A 197 -17.62 15.47 56.40
CA GLU A 197 -17.77 16.78 57.05
C GLU A 197 -18.68 17.71 56.18
N PRO A 198 -19.53 18.60 56.75
CA PRO A 198 -20.54 19.36 56.00
C PRO A 198 -20.05 20.69 55.37
N PRO A 199 -20.85 21.33 54.48
CA PRO A 199 -20.35 22.20 53.41
C PRO A 199 -20.50 23.71 53.67
N ALA A 200 -19.70 24.53 52.96
CA ALA A 200 -19.97 25.94 52.73
C ALA A 200 -20.43 26.19 51.28
N ARG A 201 -21.53 26.94 51.16
CA ARG A 201 -22.33 27.25 49.97
C ARG A 201 -21.76 28.45 49.18
N LEU A 202 -22.09 28.52 47.88
CA LEU A 202 -22.55 29.69 47.08
C LEU A 202 -22.66 29.19 45.62
N GLY A 203 -23.66 29.39 44.77
CA GLY A 203 -24.87 30.21 44.72
C GLY A 203 -25.22 30.42 43.22
N GLY A 204 -26.34 29.89 42.72
CA GLY A 204 -27.32 30.69 41.97
C GLY A 204 -27.53 30.26 40.49
N PRO A 205 -28.71 30.49 39.86
CA PRO A 205 -29.35 29.47 39.00
C PRO A 205 -29.91 29.90 37.61
N ILE A 206 -30.27 28.88 36.82
CA ILE A 206 -31.40 28.67 35.85
C ILE A 206 -31.61 29.43 34.50
N ALA A 207 -31.79 28.59 33.44
CA ALA A 207 -32.87 28.55 32.41
C ALA A 207 -32.62 29.00 30.93
N GLY A 208 -32.96 28.10 29.97
CA GLY A 208 -33.85 28.44 28.84
C GLY A 208 -33.42 28.25 27.35
N GLY A 209 -33.58 27.04 26.78
CA GLY A 209 -33.98 26.76 25.36
C GLY A 209 -32.94 26.86 24.21
N PRO A 210 -33.30 26.51 22.95
CA PRO A 210 -33.76 25.22 22.39
C PRO A 210 -32.70 24.57 21.45
N VAL A 211 -32.80 23.26 21.17
CA VAL A 211 -32.03 22.56 20.11
C VAL A 211 -32.54 22.91 18.70
N PRO A 212 -31.68 23.02 17.67
CA PRO A 212 -31.61 22.00 16.59
C PRO A 212 -30.22 21.93 15.86
N PRO A 213 -30.04 21.31 14.67
CA PRO A 213 -29.70 19.89 14.52
C PRO A 213 -28.42 19.60 13.68
N GLU A 214 -28.04 18.33 13.63
CA GLU A 214 -27.19 17.65 12.61
C GLU A 214 -25.65 17.83 12.58
N SER A 215 -25.00 16.68 12.80
CA SER A 215 -24.01 16.05 11.89
C SER A 215 -22.63 16.68 11.71
N ILE A 216 -21.72 16.47 12.69
CA ILE A 216 -20.28 16.23 12.41
C ILE A 216 -19.68 15.30 13.50
N PRO A 217 -19.35 14.02 13.20
CA PRO A 217 -18.52 13.25 14.12
C PRO A 217 -17.08 13.80 14.08
N HIS A 218 -16.63 14.32 15.21
CA HIS A 218 -15.27 14.79 15.40
C HIS A 218 -14.30 13.60 15.45
N PRO A 219 -13.06 13.72 14.93
CA PRO A 219 -12.06 12.67 15.08
C PRO A 219 -11.71 12.51 16.56
N VAL A 220 -11.89 11.31 17.10
CA VAL A 220 -11.39 10.97 18.43
C VAL A 220 -9.87 11.01 18.38
N GLN A 221 -9.26 12.00 19.04
CA GLN A 221 -7.83 12.04 19.26
C GLN A 221 -7.40 10.84 20.12
N PRO A 222 -6.27 10.17 19.81
CA PRO A 222 -5.67 9.19 20.70
C PRO A 222 -5.09 9.90 21.95
N PRO A 223 -5.08 9.25 23.13
CA PRO A 223 -4.54 9.85 24.35
C PRO A 223 -3.03 10.07 24.22
N HIS A 224 -2.58 11.25 24.66
CA HIS A 224 -1.19 11.70 24.63
C HIS A 224 -0.25 10.73 25.37
N SER A 225 0.74 10.18 24.65
CA SER A 225 1.95 9.63 25.27
C SER A 225 2.95 10.76 25.47
N HIS A 226 3.11 11.20 26.72
CA HIS A 226 4.30 11.95 27.14
C HIS A 226 5.50 10.98 27.15
N HIS A 227 6.29 10.96 26.08
CA HIS A 227 7.67 10.48 26.14
C HIS A 227 8.50 11.21 25.09
N GLY A 228 9.28 12.20 25.55
CA GLY A 228 10.32 12.83 24.74
C GLY A 228 11.54 11.92 24.60
N PRO A 229 12.38 12.14 23.57
CA PRO A 229 13.58 11.35 23.35
C PRO A 229 14.65 11.67 24.42
N PRO A 230 15.50 10.73 24.85
CA PRO A 230 16.59 11.05 25.76
C PRO A 230 17.63 11.91 25.03
N VAL A 231 17.84 13.12 25.53
CA VAL A 231 18.93 14.01 25.15
C VAL A 231 20.23 13.49 25.78
N LEU A 232 21.17 13.10 24.94
CA LEU A 232 22.54 12.77 25.34
C LEU A 232 23.33 14.07 25.53
N GLY A 233 23.37 14.62 26.75
CA GLY A 233 24.40 15.58 27.20
C GLY A 233 25.61 14.79 27.71
N LYS A 234 26.84 14.96 27.20
CA LYS A 234 27.76 16.08 27.48
C LYS A 234 27.74 16.48 28.96
N ASP A 235 28.55 15.80 29.76
CA ASP A 235 29.74 16.38 30.41
C ASP A 235 30.33 15.37 31.40
N GLU A 236 31.45 14.73 31.05
CA GLU A 236 32.55 14.42 31.98
C GLU A 236 33.74 13.84 31.18
N ILE A 237 34.80 14.64 31.06
CA ILE A 237 36.17 14.22 30.74
C ILE A 237 36.96 14.39 32.05
N PRO A 238 37.73 13.39 32.51
CA PRO A 238 39.20 13.48 32.40
C PRO A 238 39.78 12.13 31.93
N ASP A 239 40.58 12.07 30.86
CA ASP A 239 42.00 12.46 30.73
C ASP A 239 42.92 11.22 30.78
N LEU A 240 43.88 11.18 29.84
CA LEU A 240 45.07 10.32 29.72
C LEU A 240 44.82 8.82 29.39
N GLY A 241 45.47 8.18 28.41
CA GLY A 241 46.55 8.54 27.49
C GLY A 241 46.52 7.49 26.36
N GLU A 242 46.90 7.83 25.14
CA GLU A 242 48.29 7.85 24.67
C GLU A 242 48.51 6.71 23.64
N PHE A 243 49.18 7.07 22.54
CA PHE A 243 49.76 6.27 21.45
C PHE A 243 48.89 5.70 20.30
N ASN A 244 48.62 6.60 19.35
CA ASN A 244 49.04 6.63 17.92
C ASN A 244 48.95 5.37 17.02
N PRO A 245 48.47 5.51 15.75
CA PRO A 245 48.30 4.43 14.80
C PRO A 245 49.55 4.20 13.91
N GLY A 246 49.72 2.95 13.50
CA GLY A 246 50.54 2.52 12.37
C GLY A 246 49.78 1.46 11.59
#